data_AF-A0A011NJ07-F1
#
_entry.id   AF-A0A011NJ07-F1
#
_cell.length_a   1.000
_cell.length_b   1.000
_cell.length_c   1.000
_cell.angle_alpha   90.00
_cell.angle_beta   90.00
_cell.angle_gamma   90.00
#
_symmetry.space_group_name_H-M   'P 1'
#
loop_
_entity.id
_entity.type
_entity.pdbx_description
1 polymer ?
#
loop_
_entity_poly.entity_id
_entity_poly.type
_entity_poly.pdbx_seq_one_letter_code
_entity_poly.pdbx_strand_id
1 'polypeptide(L)'
;MFIPTVHSEHCTGCGKCENACVTEEASIRVLPAPLIKGSLGEHYRLGWEEKRKAGGRSLVEERGIVDLPDRLPEGMKLDGHFDPGSERLPAGMPGSSEAQVLPSLPPGLGATAPTGNGGATAAAKGAGGRTLPMEAGR
;
A
#
# COMPACT_ATOMS: atom_id res chain seq x y z
N MET A 1 -2.99 -27.14 -11.46
CA MET A 1 -4.03 -26.48 -10.65
C MET A 1 -5.10 -25.93 -11.59
N PHE A 2 -6.38 -26.21 -11.37
CA PHE A 2 -7.48 -25.69 -12.20
C PHE A 2 -8.18 -24.56 -11.44
N ILE A 3 -7.82 -23.31 -11.74
CA ILE A 3 -8.51 -22.13 -11.21
C ILE A 3 -9.71 -21.87 -12.12
N PRO A 4 -10.96 -21.93 -11.61
CA PRO A 4 -12.13 -21.64 -12.40
C PRO A 4 -12.05 -20.18 -12.90
N THR A 5 -11.90 -20.00 -14.20
CA THR A 5 -11.75 -18.69 -14.84
C THR A 5 -12.91 -18.46 -15.80
N VAL A 6 -13.58 -17.32 -15.68
CA VAL A 6 -14.68 -16.95 -16.56
C VAL A 6 -14.19 -15.92 -17.58
N HIS A 7 -14.30 -16.26 -18.86
CA HIS A 7 -14.03 -15.33 -19.96
C HIS A 7 -15.31 -14.57 -20.29
N SER A 8 -15.41 -13.31 -19.85
CA SER A 8 -16.63 -12.51 -19.99
C SER A 8 -17.07 -12.31 -21.44
N GLU A 9 -16.15 -12.37 -22.41
CA GLU A 9 -16.49 -12.23 -23.85
C GLU A 9 -17.24 -13.44 -24.41
N HIS A 10 -17.11 -14.61 -23.77
CA HIS A 10 -17.79 -15.85 -24.17
C HIS A 10 -18.90 -16.25 -23.18
N CYS A 11 -19.10 -15.47 -22.12
CA CYS A 11 -20.15 -15.71 -21.16
C CYS A 11 -21.51 -15.38 -21.79
N THR A 12 -22.34 -16.39 -21.99
CA THR A 12 -23.69 -16.24 -22.56
C THR A 12 -24.72 -15.74 -21.54
N GLY A 13 -24.36 -15.67 -20.26
CA GLY A 13 -25.28 -15.32 -19.19
C GLY A 13 -26.26 -16.45 -18.81
N CYS A 14 -26.00 -17.70 -19.21
CA CYS A 14 -26.94 -18.81 -18.99
C CYS A 14 -27.12 -19.28 -17.54
N GLY A 15 -26.30 -18.81 -16.58
CA GLY A 15 -26.45 -19.18 -15.16
C GLY A 15 -26.04 -20.60 -14.77
N LYS A 16 -25.51 -21.41 -15.69
CA LYS A 16 -25.10 -22.80 -15.39
C LYS A 16 -24.04 -22.89 -14.28
N CYS A 17 -23.16 -21.91 -14.21
CA CYS A 17 -22.12 -21.83 -13.19
C CYS A 17 -22.66 -21.57 -11.77
N GLU A 18 -23.82 -20.93 -11.62
CA GLU A 18 -24.48 -20.77 -10.32
C GLU A 18 -25.07 -22.11 -9.86
N ASN A 19 -25.83 -22.76 -10.75
CA ASN A 19 -26.54 -24.00 -10.44
C ASN A 19 -25.61 -25.21 -10.27
N ALA A 20 -24.46 -25.20 -10.94
CA ALA A 20 -23.46 -26.27 -10.84
C ALA A 20 -22.45 -26.05 -9.69
N CYS A 21 -22.55 -24.93 -8.97
CA CYS A 21 -21.66 -24.67 -7.85
C CYS A 21 -21.92 -25.69 -6.73
N VAL A 22 -20.85 -26.31 -6.22
CA VAL A 22 -20.95 -27.37 -5.19
C VAL A 22 -21.21 -26.81 -3.79
N THR A 23 -20.96 -25.52 -3.59
CA THR A 23 -21.15 -24.84 -2.31
C THR A 23 -22.63 -24.51 -2.08
N GLU A 24 -23.04 -24.48 -0.82
CA GLU A 24 -24.42 -24.14 -0.43
C GLU A 24 -24.85 -22.77 -0.96
N GLU A 25 -23.93 -21.79 -0.89
CA GLU A 25 -24.06 -20.50 -1.56
C GLU A 25 -23.09 -20.45 -2.73
N ALA A 26 -23.60 -20.13 -3.93
CA ALA A 26 -22.78 -20.11 -5.14
C ALA A 26 -21.69 -19.03 -5.06
N SER A 27 -20.43 -19.43 -5.26
CA SER A 27 -19.28 -18.49 -5.24
C SER A 27 -19.19 -17.58 -6.48
N ILE A 28 -20.11 -17.73 -7.42
CA ILE A 28 -20.21 -16.94 -8.65
C ILE A 28 -21.67 -16.54 -8.86
N ARG A 29 -21.90 -15.35 -9.41
CA ARG A 29 -23.23 -14.87 -9.81
C ARG A 29 -23.19 -14.31 -11.22
N VAL A 30 -24.19 -14.65 -12.02
CA VAL A 30 -24.41 -14.15 -13.36
C VAL A 30 -25.40 -13.01 -13.29
N LEU A 31 -24.96 -11.85 -13.75
CA LEU A 31 -25.73 -10.62 -13.73
C LEU A 31 -25.64 -9.94 -15.10
N PRO A 32 -26.62 -9.10 -15.48
CA PRO A 32 -26.62 -8.38 -16.74
C PRO A 32 -25.31 -7.60 -16.96
N ALA A 33 -24.74 -7.75 -18.16
CA ALA A 33 -23.48 -7.09 -18.53
C ALA A 33 -23.38 -5.60 -18.15
N PRO A 34 -24.40 -4.73 -18.39
CA PRO A 34 -24.27 -3.30 -18.08
C PRO A 34 -24.21 -2.98 -16.58
N LEU A 35 -24.64 -3.90 -15.70
CA LEU A 35 -24.56 -3.71 -14.25
C LEU A 35 -23.20 -4.09 -13.67
N ILE A 36 -22.46 -4.96 -14.36
CA ILE A 36 -21.22 -5.58 -13.84
C ILE A 36 -19.99 -5.08 -14.58
N LYS A 37 -20.09 -4.95 -15.91
CA LYS A 37 -18.97 -4.54 -16.74
C LYS A 37 -18.95 -3.03 -16.82
N GLY A 38 -18.05 -2.41 -16.05
CA GLY A 38 -17.73 -1.00 -16.21
C GLY A 38 -17.17 -0.71 -17.61
N SER A 39 -17.47 0.48 -18.13
CA SER A 39 -16.81 1.03 -19.30
C SER A 39 -15.67 1.95 -18.89
N LEU A 40 -14.59 1.99 -19.66
CA LEU A 40 -13.62 3.09 -19.55
C LEU A 40 -14.34 4.40 -19.91
N GLY A 41 -14.18 5.43 -19.08
CA GLY A 41 -14.71 6.75 -19.40
C GLY A 41 -14.02 7.37 -20.61
N GLU A 42 -14.70 8.27 -21.33
CA GLU A 42 -14.18 8.90 -22.56
C GLU A 42 -12.85 9.64 -22.37
N HIS A 43 -12.59 10.11 -21.15
CA HIS A 43 -11.36 10.82 -20.81
C HIS A 43 -10.21 9.89 -20.40
N TYR A 44 -10.46 8.60 -20.19
CA TYR A 44 -9.42 7.65 -19.82
C TYR A 44 -8.72 7.13 -21.06
N ARG A 45 -7.51 7.64 -21.30
CA ARG A 45 -6.69 7.28 -22.46
C ARG A 45 -5.59 6.31 -22.05
N LEU A 46 -5.54 5.16 -22.73
CA LEU A 46 -4.49 4.18 -22.52
C LEU A 46 -3.17 4.70 -23.10
N GLY A 47 -2.21 4.99 -22.22
CA GLY A 47 -0.94 5.62 -22.61
C GLY A 47 -0.18 4.87 -23.70
N TRP A 48 -0.24 3.54 -23.74
CA TRP A 48 0.40 2.74 -24.80
C TRP A 48 -0.30 2.88 -26.16
N GLU A 49 -1.63 2.99 -26.18
CA GLU A 49 -2.38 3.22 -27.42
C GLU A 49 -2.12 4.63 -27.95
N GLU A 50 -2.03 5.60 -27.05
CA GLU A 50 -1.71 6.97 -27.41
C GLU A 50 -0.26 7.15 -27.86
N LYS A 51 0.70 6.46 -27.23
CA LYS A 51 2.08 6.34 -27.71
C LYS A 51 2.13 5.76 -29.12
N ARG A 52 1.36 4.69 -29.39
CA ARG A 52 1.25 4.10 -30.75
C ARG A 52 0.68 5.12 -31.75
N LYS A 53 -0.37 5.86 -31.38
CA LYS A 53 -0.93 6.96 -32.21
C LYS A 53 0.10 8.10 -32.42
N ALA A 54 0.96 8.37 -31.45
CA ALA A 54 2.02 9.38 -31.50
C ALA A 54 3.30 8.93 -32.25
N GLY A 55 3.25 7.78 -32.94
CA GLY A 55 4.36 7.23 -33.72
C GLY A 55 5.41 6.52 -32.87
N GLY A 56 5.03 5.96 -31.73
CA GLY A 56 5.91 5.21 -30.83
C GLY A 56 6.73 6.06 -29.86
N ARG A 57 6.53 7.38 -29.84
CA ARG A 57 7.21 8.31 -28.93
C ARG A 57 6.48 8.42 -27.60
N SER A 58 7.23 8.56 -26.50
CA SER A 58 6.64 8.87 -25.19
C SER A 58 5.80 10.14 -25.28
N LEU A 59 4.63 10.15 -24.63
CA LEU A 59 3.80 11.35 -24.50
C LEU A 59 4.34 12.33 -23.46
N VAL A 60 5.14 11.83 -22.51
CA VAL A 60 5.87 12.66 -21.56
C VAL A 60 7.21 12.98 -22.18
N GLU A 61 7.46 14.27 -22.41
CA GLU A 61 8.74 14.75 -22.89
C GLU A 61 9.81 14.41 -21.85
N GLU A 62 10.91 13.75 -22.26
CA GLU A 62 11.97 13.28 -21.35
C GLU A 62 12.71 14.42 -20.62
N ARG A 63 12.33 15.67 -20.87
CA ARG A 63 12.91 16.85 -20.24
C ARG A 63 12.29 17.07 -18.86
N GLY A 64 13.00 16.63 -17.83
CA GLY A 64 12.69 16.97 -16.43
C GLY A 64 11.71 16.03 -15.74
N ILE A 65 11.67 14.75 -16.13
CA ILE A 65 11.00 13.72 -15.32
C ILE A 65 11.73 13.64 -13.98
N VAL A 66 11.06 14.11 -12.93
CA VAL A 66 11.55 14.00 -11.55
C VAL A 66 11.44 12.54 -11.12
N ASP A 67 12.54 12.01 -10.60
CA ASP A 67 12.54 10.68 -9.98
C ASP A 67 11.79 10.75 -8.64
N LEU A 68 10.72 9.95 -8.52
CA LEU A 68 9.92 9.91 -7.30
C LEU A 68 10.53 8.84 -6.37
N PRO A 69 10.53 9.03 -5.04
CA PRO A 69 11.14 8.06 -4.14
C PRO A 69 10.49 6.67 -4.25
N ASP A 70 11.32 5.64 -4.42
CA ASP A 70 10.91 4.25 -4.60
C ASP A 70 11.01 3.49 -3.29
N ARG A 71 9.92 2.85 -2.84
CA ARG A 71 9.95 2.01 -1.64
C ARG A 71 10.44 0.61 -1.99
N LEU A 72 11.63 0.23 -1.53
CA LEU A 72 12.23 -1.07 -1.82
C LEU A 72 12.11 -2.05 -0.65
N PRO A 73 12.23 -3.37 -0.90
CA PRO A 73 12.43 -4.36 0.14
C PRO A 73 13.74 -4.11 0.91
N GLU A 74 13.76 -4.44 2.20
CA GLU A 74 14.94 -4.22 3.05
C GLU A 74 16.19 -4.88 2.48
N GLY A 75 17.30 -4.13 2.44
CA GLY A 75 18.60 -4.61 1.95
C GLY A 75 18.78 -4.58 0.42
N MET A 76 17.78 -4.16 -0.35
CA MET A 76 17.91 -3.93 -1.79
C MET A 76 18.15 -2.43 -2.06
N LYS A 77 19.16 -2.12 -2.88
CA LYS A 77 19.44 -0.77 -3.38
C LYS A 77 19.53 -0.81 -4.90
N LEU A 78 18.96 0.19 -5.56
CA LEU A 78 19.07 0.40 -7.00
C LEU A 78 19.92 1.65 -7.25
N ASP A 79 20.84 1.56 -8.19
CA ASP A 79 21.74 2.67 -8.50
C ASP A 79 20.95 3.85 -9.06
N GLY A 80 21.03 5.00 -8.38
CA GLY A 80 20.38 6.23 -8.81
C GLY A 80 18.93 6.40 -8.39
N HIS A 81 18.38 5.49 -7.58
CA HIS A 81 17.03 5.58 -7.01
C HIS A 81 17.10 5.85 -5.51
N PHE A 82 16.17 6.64 -4.98
CA PHE A 82 16.11 7.00 -3.56
C PHE A 82 14.94 6.32 -2.83
N ASP A 83 15.23 5.53 -1.79
CA ASP A 83 14.20 4.91 -0.93
C ASP A 83 14.13 5.59 0.45
N PRO A 84 13.02 6.27 0.78
CA PRO A 84 12.89 6.98 2.07
C PRO A 84 12.76 6.02 3.27
N GLY A 85 12.50 4.73 3.04
CA GLY A 85 12.41 3.71 4.09
C GLY A 85 13.77 3.09 4.45
N SER A 86 14.70 3.05 3.51
CA SER A 86 16.01 2.37 3.65
C SER A 86 17.18 3.36 3.69
N GLU A 87 16.98 4.58 3.20
CA GLU A 87 18.02 5.59 3.04
C GLU A 87 17.67 6.89 3.74
N ARG A 88 18.71 7.59 4.21
CA ARG A 88 18.54 8.86 4.89
C ARG A 88 18.28 9.96 3.85
N LEU A 89 17.24 10.75 4.07
CA LEU A 89 16.88 11.90 3.22
C LEU A 89 18.10 12.81 2.97
N PRO A 90 18.39 13.19 1.71
CA PRO A 90 19.49 14.10 1.39
C PRO A 90 19.32 15.46 2.08
N ALA A 91 20.43 16.13 2.40
CA ALA A 91 20.42 17.39 3.11
C ALA A 91 19.71 18.49 2.30
N GLY A 92 18.80 19.24 2.94
CA GLY A 92 18.06 20.34 2.31
C GLY A 92 16.62 20.03 1.90
N MET A 93 16.14 18.80 2.10
CA MET A 93 14.73 18.43 1.88
C MET A 93 13.89 18.62 3.16
N PRO A 94 12.59 18.93 3.05
CA PRO A 94 11.71 18.89 4.21
C PRO A 94 11.67 17.46 4.78
N GLY A 95 12.07 17.30 6.04
CA GLY A 95 12.18 16.00 6.72
C GLY A 95 13.61 15.44 6.86
N SER A 96 14.65 16.12 6.35
CA SER A 96 16.06 15.67 6.44
C SER A 96 16.69 15.80 7.84
N SER A 97 15.95 16.27 8.85
CA SER A 97 16.46 16.40 10.21
C SER A 97 16.54 15.03 10.90
N GLU A 98 17.58 14.83 11.70
CA GLU A 98 17.85 13.57 12.42
C GLU A 98 16.73 13.19 13.42
N ALA A 99 15.77 14.08 13.63
CA ALA A 99 14.70 13.98 14.61
C ALA A 99 13.45 13.22 14.12
N GLN A 100 13.40 12.79 12.85
CA GLN A 100 12.20 12.14 12.27
C GLN A 100 12.46 10.76 11.67
N VAL A 101 13.53 10.06 12.11
CA VAL A 101 13.61 8.61 11.92
C VAL A 101 12.49 8.00 12.76
N LEU A 102 11.33 7.75 12.16
CA LEU A 102 10.30 6.93 12.77
C LEU A 102 10.93 5.55 13.01
N PRO A 103 11.13 5.14 14.27
CA PRO A 103 11.66 3.81 14.54
C PRO A 103 10.67 2.81 13.94
N SER A 104 11.20 1.80 13.25
CA SER A 104 10.42 0.73 12.60
C SER A 104 9.59 -0.08 13.60
N LEU A 105 9.82 0.09 14.91
CA LEU A 105 8.98 -0.44 15.98
C LEU A 105 8.71 0.63 17.05
N PRO A 106 7.54 0.59 17.72
CA PRO A 106 7.27 1.43 18.88
C PRO A 106 8.33 1.18 19.99
N PRO A 107 8.68 2.20 20.79
CA PRO A 107 9.62 2.04 21.90
C PRO A 107 9.16 0.90 22.82
N GLY A 108 9.99 -0.14 22.98
CA GLY A 108 9.72 -1.27 23.88
C GLY A 108 9.86 -2.68 23.26
N LEU A 109 10.09 -2.80 21.96
CA LEU A 109 10.17 -4.10 21.27
C LEU A 109 11.50 -4.38 20.56
N GLY A 110 12.63 -4.03 21.20
CA GLY A 110 13.94 -4.66 20.94
C GLY A 110 15.04 -3.76 20.39
N ALA A 111 15.89 -3.25 21.28
CA ALA A 111 17.36 -3.18 21.18
C ALA A 111 17.87 -2.56 22.48
N THR A 112 18.90 -3.15 23.09
CA THR A 112 19.49 -2.66 24.34
C THR A 112 20.08 -1.25 24.17
N ALA A 113 19.62 -0.31 24.99
CA ALA A 113 20.12 1.07 25.03
C ALA A 113 21.62 1.11 25.37
N PRO A 114 22.42 2.02 24.77
CA PRO A 114 23.79 2.25 25.21
C PRO A 114 23.79 2.86 26.61
N THR A 115 24.52 2.22 27.52
CA THR A 115 24.75 2.66 28.90
C THR A 115 25.49 4.01 28.92
N GLY A 116 24.74 5.09 29.13
CA GLY A 116 25.26 6.43 29.45
C GLY A 116 25.06 6.72 30.94
N ASN A 117 26.16 6.81 31.67
CA ASN A 117 26.25 7.02 33.11
C ASN A 117 25.97 8.49 33.46
N GLY A 118 25.12 8.78 34.47
CA GLY A 118 25.03 10.13 35.02
C GLY A 118 23.83 10.43 35.92
N GLY A 119 24.04 10.36 37.23
CA GLY A 119 23.53 11.35 38.20
C GLY A 119 22.11 11.17 38.77
N ALA A 120 22.06 10.66 40.01
CA ALA A 120 20.90 10.64 40.91
C ALA A 120 20.30 12.07 41.14
N THR A 121 18.98 12.25 41.19
CA THR A 121 18.06 12.23 42.35
C THR A 121 16.77 12.91 41.82
N ALA A 122 15.53 12.60 42.18
CA ALA A 122 14.95 12.51 43.50
C ALA A 122 13.60 11.78 43.42
N ALA A 123 13.26 11.11 44.52
CA ALA A 123 11.97 10.49 44.76
C ALA A 123 10.87 11.54 45.03
N ALA A 124 9.67 11.31 44.50
CA ALA A 124 8.44 11.86 45.05
C ALA A 124 7.29 10.84 44.88
N LYS A 125 6.71 10.49 46.03
CA LYS A 125 5.59 9.56 46.25
C LYS A 125 4.31 9.98 45.49
N GLY A 126 3.49 8.99 45.15
CA GLY A 126 2.14 8.96 45.71
C GLY A 126 0.97 8.88 44.72
N ALA A 127 0.27 7.75 44.86
CA ALA A 127 -1.19 7.62 44.88
C ALA A 127 -1.99 7.68 43.56
N GLY A 128 -2.90 6.71 43.44
CA GLY A 128 -4.18 6.93 42.74
C GLY A 128 -4.48 5.94 41.63
N GLY A 129 -4.76 4.69 41.99
CA GLY A 129 -5.44 3.78 41.08
C GLY A 129 -6.84 4.30 40.75
N ARG A 130 -7.26 4.10 39.50
CA ARG A 130 -8.67 4.12 39.11
C ARG A 130 -8.85 3.34 37.81
N THR A 131 -9.42 2.15 37.97
CA THR A 131 -9.97 1.26 36.96
C THR A 131 -11.07 1.96 36.15
N LEU A 132 -11.03 1.86 34.83
CA LEU A 132 -12.15 2.23 33.95
C LEU A 132 -12.97 0.96 33.62
N PRO A 133 -14.29 0.97 33.82
CA PRO A 133 -15.15 -0.15 33.47
C PRO A 133 -15.39 -0.23 31.96
N MET A 134 -15.55 -1.48 31.54
CA MET A 134 -15.81 -1.98 30.21
C MET A 134 -17.34 -2.08 30.01
N GLU A 135 -17.92 -1.28 29.12
CA GLU A 135 -19.27 -1.46 28.54
C GLU A 135 -19.23 -0.91 27.10
N ALA A 136 -19.39 -1.74 26.06
CA ALA A 136 -20.63 -2.35 25.55
C ALA A 136 -21.54 -1.32 24.83
N GLY A 137 -21.38 -1.22 23.51
CA GLY A 137 -22.35 -0.63 22.57
C GLY A 137 -22.25 -1.42 21.26
N ARG A 138 -23.16 -2.38 21.07
CA ARG A 138 -24.31 -2.34 20.13
C ARG A 138 -23.91 -2.29 18.67
#